data_AF-A0A4P5WHP4-F1
#
_entry.id   AF-A0A4P5WHP4-F1
#
_cell.length_a   1.000
_cell.length_b   1.000
_cell.length_c   1.000
_cell.angle_alpha   90.00
_cell.angle_beta   90.00
_cell.angle_gamma   90.00
#
_symmetry.space_group_name_H-M   'P 1'
#
loop_
_entity.id
_entity.type
_entity.pdbx_description
1 polymer ?
#
loop_
_entity_poly.entity_id
_entity_poly.type
_entity_poly.pdbx_seq_one_letter_code
_entity_poly.pdbx_strand_id
1 'polypeptide(L)'
;MPLDVELGKTMLQLITSRYDDRHWRKKIEKTLGLPQSGVGDPSQLQIFMYLKLGLKAYKSRRADPDSWIVGGYATKEIVERAKFQPQVVGPDITKDEVAFLGIDPGKDVDEAWWDEMLVSWFDMPEEEQPGEESEADSESASTAEAEKT
;
A
#
# COMPACT_ATOMS: atom_id res chain seq x y z
N MET A 1 3.41 -9.62 -1.32
CA MET A 1 4.36 -8.90 -2.20
C MET A 1 4.07 -7.41 -2.06
N PRO A 2 4.85 -6.46 -2.60
CA PRO A 2 4.30 -5.12 -2.75
C PRO A 2 2.99 -5.17 -3.55
N LEU A 3 2.06 -4.25 -3.27
CA LEU A 3 0.84 -4.09 -4.03
C LEU A 3 1.14 -3.94 -5.52
N ASP A 4 0.36 -4.62 -6.34
CA ASP A 4 0.37 -4.40 -7.78
C ASP A 4 -0.14 -3.00 -8.14
N VAL A 5 -0.10 -2.69 -9.44
CA VAL A 5 -0.47 -1.39 -9.98
C VAL A 5 -1.96 -1.05 -9.71
N GLU A 6 -2.85 -2.04 -9.71
CA GLU A 6 -4.29 -1.81 -9.54
C GLU A 6 -4.66 -1.57 -8.09
N LEU A 7 -4.16 -2.42 -7.18
CA LEU A 7 -4.34 -2.27 -5.74
C LEU A 7 -3.63 -1.01 -5.22
N GLY A 8 -2.43 -0.72 -5.70
CA GLY A 8 -1.69 0.48 -5.33
C GLY A 8 -2.41 1.76 -5.79
N LYS A 9 -2.95 1.79 -7.01
CA LYS A 9 -3.80 2.89 -7.49
C LYS A 9 -5.05 3.06 -6.62
N THR A 10 -5.75 1.96 -6.33
CA THR A 10 -6.98 1.96 -5.53
C THR A 10 -6.72 2.46 -4.11
N MET A 11 -5.59 2.05 -3.51
CA MET A 11 -5.12 2.54 -2.22
C MET A 11 -4.85 4.03 -2.24
N LEU A 12 -4.16 4.55 -3.27
CA LEU A 12 -3.91 5.98 -3.42
C LEU A 12 -5.20 6.79 -3.64
N GLN A 13 -6.16 6.26 -4.38
CA GLN A 13 -7.49 6.84 -4.53
C GLN A 13 -8.21 6.92 -3.18
N LEU A 14 -8.18 5.85 -2.38
CA LEU A 14 -8.77 5.84 -1.03
C LEU A 14 -8.18 6.96 -0.15
N ILE A 15 -6.85 7.05 -0.08
CA ILE A 15 -6.15 8.07 0.72
C ILE A 15 -6.55 9.49 0.31
N THR A 16 -6.71 9.74 -0.99
CA THR A 16 -6.87 11.08 -1.54
C THR A 16 -8.33 11.51 -1.75
N SER A 17 -9.29 10.60 -1.62
CA SER A 17 -10.72 10.89 -1.82
C SER A 17 -11.55 10.84 -0.55
N ARG A 18 -11.24 9.92 0.39
CA ARG A 18 -12.06 9.68 1.59
C ARG A 18 -11.51 10.29 2.87
N TYR A 19 -10.54 11.19 2.76
CA TYR A 19 -9.87 11.79 3.91
C TYR A 19 -10.85 12.54 4.85
N ASP A 20 -11.89 13.17 4.30
CA ASP A 20 -12.89 13.93 5.06
C ASP A 20 -13.85 13.03 5.87
N ASP A 21 -13.96 11.75 5.50
CA ASP A 21 -14.75 10.78 6.26
C ASP A 21 -13.99 10.31 7.52
N ARG A 22 -14.57 10.59 8.69
CA ARG A 22 -13.99 10.21 9.99
C ARG A 22 -13.78 8.69 10.11
N HIS A 23 -14.65 7.89 9.48
CA HIS A 23 -14.54 6.45 9.46
C HIS A 23 -13.25 5.98 8.76
N TRP A 24 -12.89 6.64 7.66
CA TRP A 24 -11.71 6.31 6.85
C TRP A 24 -10.43 6.98 7.34
N ARG A 25 -10.52 8.13 8.00
CA ARG A 25 -9.36 8.90 8.46
C ARG A 25 -8.35 8.07 9.25
N LYS A 26 -8.79 7.29 10.24
CA LYS A 26 -7.89 6.44 11.05
C LYS A 26 -7.20 5.37 10.21
N LYS A 27 -7.90 4.79 9.23
CA LYS A 27 -7.35 3.80 8.31
C LYS A 27 -6.31 4.41 7.38
N ILE A 28 -6.62 5.58 6.82
CA ILE A 28 -5.69 6.37 5.99
C ILE A 28 -4.44 6.73 6.78
N GLU A 29 -4.58 7.22 8.01
CA GLU A 29 -3.44 7.51 8.89
C GLU A 29 -2.58 6.26 9.14
N LYS A 30 -3.20 5.10 9.38
CA LYS A 30 -2.47 3.83 9.53
C LYS A 30 -1.76 3.44 8.24
N THR A 31 -2.40 3.56 7.08
CA THR A 31 -1.78 3.30 5.76
C THR A 31 -0.57 4.21 5.51
N LEU A 32 -0.68 5.52 5.78
CA LEU A 32 0.45 6.47 5.71
C LEU A 32 1.54 6.16 6.77
N GLY A 33 1.21 5.37 7.78
CA GLY A 33 2.11 4.82 8.78
C GLY A 33 3.05 3.74 8.25
N LEU A 34 2.59 2.96 7.26
CA LEU A 34 3.22 1.69 6.85
C LEU A 34 4.58 1.89 6.14
N PRO A 35 5.44 0.86 6.12
CA PRO A 35 6.65 0.85 5.30
C PRO A 35 6.32 1.01 3.82
N GLN A 36 7.20 1.70 3.09
CA GLN A 36 7.02 2.00 1.67
C GLN A 36 7.21 0.80 0.75
N SER A 37 7.85 -0.25 1.27
CA SER A 37 8.12 -1.50 0.55
C SER A 37 6.85 -2.25 0.14
N GLY A 38 5.67 -1.84 0.61
CA GLY A 38 4.39 -2.42 0.19
C GLY A 38 3.80 -1.79 -1.07
N VAL A 39 4.44 -0.80 -1.71
CA VAL A 39 3.98 -0.24 -3.00
C VAL A 39 4.92 -0.70 -4.10
N GLY A 40 4.40 -1.41 -5.10
CA GLY A 40 5.23 -2.09 -6.12
C GLY A 40 5.57 -1.22 -7.30
N ASP A 41 4.62 -0.39 -7.73
CA ASP A 41 4.82 0.52 -8.85
C ASP A 41 5.70 1.73 -8.43
N PRO A 42 6.79 2.04 -9.16
CA PRO A 42 7.69 3.14 -8.80
C PRO A 42 7.02 4.51 -8.76
N SER A 43 6.11 4.80 -9.70
CA SER A 43 5.43 6.10 -9.76
C SER A 43 4.44 6.24 -8.60
N GLN A 44 3.69 5.18 -8.30
CA GLN A 44 2.80 5.12 -7.14
C GLN A 44 3.58 5.19 -5.82
N LEU A 45 4.77 4.60 -5.74
CA LEU A 45 5.65 4.70 -4.59
C LEU A 45 6.09 6.15 -4.34
N GLN A 46 6.46 6.89 -5.39
CA GLN A 46 6.79 8.31 -5.27
C GLN A 46 5.59 9.14 -4.81
N ILE A 47 4.40 8.87 -5.37
CA ILE A 47 3.14 9.51 -4.94
C ILE A 47 2.85 9.20 -3.47
N PHE A 48 2.96 7.94 -3.06
CA PHE A 48 2.75 7.51 -1.68
C PHE A 48 3.74 8.19 -0.72
N MET A 49 5.01 8.27 -1.10
CA MET A 49 6.06 8.99 -0.35
C MET A 49 5.72 10.46 -0.17
N TYR A 50 5.33 11.13 -1.25
CA TYR A 50 4.94 12.53 -1.24
C TYR A 50 3.76 12.78 -0.29
N LEU A 51 2.71 11.96 -0.38
CA LEU A 51 1.54 12.04 0.51
C LEU A 51 1.94 11.76 1.96
N LYS A 52 2.72 10.69 2.19
CA LYS A 52 3.19 10.30 3.52
C LYS A 52 3.99 11.40 4.19
N LEU A 53 4.95 11.99 3.49
CA LEU A 53 5.78 13.09 4.01
C LEU A 53 4.96 14.36 4.19
N GLY A 54 4.15 14.74 3.19
CA GLY A 54 3.33 15.95 3.23
C GLY A 54 2.31 15.92 4.38
N LEU A 55 1.61 14.80 4.55
CA LEU A 55 0.56 14.65 5.57
C LEU A 55 1.15 14.36 6.96
N LYS A 56 2.25 13.60 7.09
CA LYS A 56 2.94 13.45 8.39
C LYS A 56 3.65 14.74 8.85
N ALA A 57 4.20 15.53 7.93
CA ALA A 57 4.84 16.80 8.28
C ALA A 57 3.85 17.80 8.89
N TYR A 58 2.56 17.72 8.51
CA TYR A 58 1.50 18.50 9.15
C TYR A 58 1.26 18.09 10.62
N LYS A 59 1.36 16.80 10.96
CA LYS A 59 1.24 16.29 12.34
C LYS A 59 2.35 16.77 13.26
N SER A 60 3.57 16.94 12.75
CA SER A 60 4.75 17.26 13.55
C SER A 60 4.94 18.77 13.81
N ARG A 61 4.32 19.65 13.02
CA ARG A 61 4.71 21.06 12.97
C ARG A 61 3.74 22.04 13.63
N ARG A 62 2.53 21.63 14.01
CA ARG A 62 1.54 22.59 14.52
C ARG A 62 0.74 22.03 15.69
N ALA A 63 0.52 22.90 16.67
CA ALA A 63 -0.45 22.74 17.75
C ALA A 63 -1.91 22.86 17.25
N ASP A 64 -2.16 22.43 16.01
CA ASP A 64 -3.47 22.46 15.38
C ASP A 64 -4.29 21.22 15.78
N PRO A 65 -5.63 21.30 15.82
CA PRO A 65 -6.47 20.16 16.18
C PRO A 65 -6.25 18.98 15.22
N ASP A 66 -6.29 17.74 15.73
CA ASP A 66 -6.09 16.51 14.93
C ASP A 66 -6.95 16.45 13.65
N SER A 67 -8.11 17.11 13.63
CA SER A 67 -9.00 17.25 12.46
C SER A 67 -8.41 17.99 11.25
N TRP A 68 -7.24 18.63 11.36
CA TRP A 68 -6.60 19.39 10.26
C TRP A 68 -5.43 18.67 9.58
N ILE A 69 -5.01 17.51 10.08
CA ILE A 69 -3.81 16.80 9.58
C ILE A 69 -4.18 15.87 8.41
N VAL A 70 -5.17 15.01 8.64
CA VAL A 70 -5.81 14.16 7.62
C VAL A 70 -7.30 14.46 7.70
N GLY A 71 -7.96 14.74 6.58
CA GLY A 71 -9.39 15.09 6.61
C GLY A 71 -9.71 16.58 6.62
N GLY A 72 -8.84 17.39 5.99
CA GLY A 72 -9.05 18.83 5.91
C GLY A 72 -8.21 19.50 4.83
N TYR A 73 -8.05 20.82 4.95
CA TYR A 73 -7.42 21.68 3.93
C TYR A 73 -6.03 21.21 3.50
N ALA A 74 -5.19 20.75 4.44
CA ALA A 74 -3.85 20.26 4.13
C ALA A 74 -3.85 19.07 3.16
N THR A 75 -4.79 18.15 3.34
CA THR A 75 -4.95 17.00 2.44
C THR A 75 -5.35 17.45 1.04
N LYS A 76 -6.34 18.36 0.97
CA LYS A 76 -6.77 18.95 -0.30
C LYS A 76 -5.63 19.70 -1.01
N GLU A 77 -4.89 20.55 -0.30
CA GLU A 77 -3.78 21.33 -0.87
C GLU A 77 -2.68 20.44 -1.43
N ILE A 78 -2.29 19.38 -0.72
CA ILE A 78 -1.26 18.43 -1.16
C ILE A 78 -1.70 17.70 -2.44
N VAL A 79 -2.96 17.25 -2.49
CA VAL A 79 -3.52 16.58 -3.68
C VAL A 79 -3.58 17.54 -4.86
N GLU A 80 -4.09 18.76 -4.67
CA GLU A 80 -4.17 19.77 -5.72
C GLU A 80 -2.78 20.17 -6.24
N ARG A 81 -1.80 20.32 -5.34
CA ARG A 81 -0.42 20.64 -5.71
C ARG A 81 0.22 19.53 -6.54
N ALA A 82 0.01 18.25 -6.17
CA ALA A 82 0.48 17.12 -6.97
C ALA A 82 -0.11 17.13 -8.38
N LYS A 83 -1.41 17.42 -8.53
CA LYS A 83 -2.08 17.48 -9.83
C LYS A 83 -1.66 18.69 -10.68
N PHE A 84 -1.41 19.83 -10.03
CA PHE A 84 -0.99 21.06 -10.71
C PHE A 84 0.47 20.99 -11.18
N GLN A 85 1.35 20.45 -10.34
CA GLN A 85 2.79 20.42 -10.57
C GLN A 85 3.37 19.03 -10.22
N PRO A 86 3.18 18.00 -11.07
CA PRO A 86 3.56 16.62 -10.76
C PRO A 86 5.05 16.45 -10.39
N GLN A 87 5.93 17.30 -10.92
CA GLN A 87 7.36 17.29 -10.60
C GLN A 87 7.70 17.54 -9.12
N VAL A 88 6.75 18.04 -8.31
CA VAL A 88 6.92 18.15 -6.84
C VAL A 88 6.81 16.79 -6.13
N VAL A 89 6.17 15.81 -6.78
CA VAL A 89 6.06 14.42 -6.32
C VAL A 89 7.34 13.68 -6.66
N GLY A 90 7.81 13.83 -7.89
CA GLY A 90 9.08 13.31 -8.36
C GLY A 90 9.39 13.81 -9.78
N PRO A 91 10.68 13.90 -10.17
CA PRO A 91 11.08 14.56 -11.42
C PRO A 91 10.50 13.92 -12.68
N ASP A 92 10.25 12.61 -12.65
CA ASP A 92 9.76 11.83 -13.79
C ASP A 92 8.24 11.60 -13.76
N ILE A 93 7.54 12.12 -12.75
CA ILE A 93 6.09 11.96 -12.61
C ILE A 93 5.36 12.85 -13.62
N THR A 94 4.43 12.23 -14.33
CA THR A 94 3.60 12.86 -15.36
C THR A 94 2.23 13.27 -14.82
N LYS A 95 1.49 14.08 -15.61
CA LYS A 95 0.12 14.47 -15.25
C LYS A 95 -0.84 13.28 -15.21
N ASP A 96 -0.65 12.28 -16.07
CA ASP A 96 -1.54 11.13 -16.17
C ASP A 96 -1.42 10.22 -14.94
N GLU A 97 -0.21 10.10 -14.40
CA GLU A 97 0.07 9.32 -13.19
C GLU A 97 -0.52 9.93 -11.91
N VAL A 98 -0.89 11.22 -11.91
CA VAL A 98 -1.54 11.88 -10.77
C VAL A 98 -3.01 12.23 -11.04
N ALA A 99 -3.50 12.01 -12.26
CA ALA A 99 -4.85 12.41 -12.67
C ALA A 99 -5.95 11.75 -11.81
N PHE A 100 -5.71 10.51 -11.40
CA PHE A 100 -6.65 9.71 -10.61
C PHE A 100 -6.77 10.14 -9.14
N LEU A 101 -5.85 10.97 -8.64
CA LEU A 101 -5.87 11.42 -7.25
C LEU A 101 -7.12 12.27 -6.98
N GLY A 102 -7.77 12.00 -5.84
CA GLY A 102 -9.04 12.61 -5.44
C GLY A 102 -10.28 11.99 -6.07
N ILE A 103 -10.14 11.01 -6.96
CA ILE A 103 -11.27 10.25 -7.49
C ILE A 103 -11.59 9.11 -6.52
N ASP A 104 -12.85 9.02 -6.06
CA ASP A 104 -13.30 7.94 -5.19
C ASP A 104 -13.19 6.58 -5.90
N PRO A 105 -12.62 5.54 -5.26
CA PRO A 105 -12.43 4.25 -5.89
C PRO A 105 -13.71 3.39 -5.97
N GLY A 106 -14.86 3.89 -5.48
CA GLY A 106 -16.14 3.21 -5.55
C GLY A 106 -16.50 2.42 -4.30
N LYS A 107 -17.75 1.97 -4.24
CA LYS A 107 -18.34 1.38 -3.02
C LYS A 107 -17.74 0.03 -2.63
N ASP A 108 -17.11 -0.66 -3.59
CA ASP A 108 -16.48 -1.96 -3.38
C ASP A 108 -15.19 -1.86 -2.53
N VAL A 109 -14.66 -0.64 -2.38
CA VAL A 109 -13.58 -0.35 -1.43
C VAL A 109 -14.20 -0.11 -0.06
N ASP A 110 -14.28 -1.14 0.78
CA ASP A 110 -14.81 -1.07 2.14
C ASP A 110 -13.77 -1.50 3.19
N GLU A 111 -14.20 -1.67 4.45
CA GLU A 111 -13.28 -2.09 5.52
C GLU A 111 -12.65 -3.46 5.25
N ALA A 112 -13.42 -4.39 4.71
CA ALA A 112 -12.95 -5.73 4.38
C ALA A 112 -11.88 -5.65 3.29
N TRP A 113 -12.14 -4.89 2.22
CA TRP A 113 -11.13 -4.62 1.20
C TRP A 113 -9.85 -4.00 1.79
N TRP A 114 -9.98 -3.05 2.73
CA TRP A 114 -8.79 -2.42 3.32
C TRP A 114 -7.99 -3.40 4.16
N ASP A 115 -8.64 -4.28 4.91
CA ASP A 115 -7.96 -5.34 5.66
C ASP A 115 -7.26 -6.33 4.72
N GLU A 116 -7.90 -6.74 3.62
CA GLU A 116 -7.30 -7.59 2.59
C GLU A 116 -6.08 -6.92 1.94
N MET A 117 -6.21 -5.64 1.59
CA MET A 117 -5.10 -4.84 1.06
C MET A 117 -3.92 -4.78 2.05
N LEU A 118 -4.17 -4.71 3.37
CA LEU A 118 -3.11 -4.79 4.37
C LEU A 118 -2.44 -6.17 4.40
N VAL A 119 -3.19 -7.26 4.24
CA VAL A 119 -2.61 -8.60 4.12
C VAL A 119 -1.68 -8.62 2.91
N SER A 120 -2.16 -8.19 1.74
CA SER A 120 -1.31 -8.10 0.54
C SER A 120 -0.07 -7.23 0.74
N TRP A 121 -0.19 -6.11 1.46
CA TRP A 121 0.92 -5.19 1.77
C TRP A 121 2.06 -5.85 2.55
N PHE A 122 1.73 -6.80 3.44
CA PHE A 122 2.67 -7.43 4.37
C PHE A 122 3.03 -8.87 4.05
N ASP A 123 2.24 -9.57 3.25
CA ASP A 123 2.60 -10.91 2.83
C ASP A 123 3.93 -10.84 2.08
N MET A 124 4.92 -11.58 2.54
CA MET A 124 6.00 -12.03 1.67
C MET A 124 5.46 -13.28 0.98
N PRO A 125 5.67 -13.46 -0.33
CA PRO A 125 5.19 -14.66 -0.99
C PRO A 125 5.77 -15.88 -0.27
N GLU A 126 4.90 -16.78 0.20
CA GLU A 126 5.26 -18.19 0.10
C GLU A 126 5.43 -18.44 -1.40
N GLU A 127 6.63 -18.81 -1.82
CA GLU A 127 6.88 -19.21 -3.20
C GLU A 127 5.86 -20.29 -3.56
N GLU A 128 4.95 -19.98 -4.48
CA GLU A 128 4.18 -20.97 -5.19
C GLU A 128 5.21 -21.78 -6.01
N GLN A 129 5.74 -22.85 -5.40
CA GLN A 129 6.66 -23.75 -6.10
C GLN A 129 5.93 -24.29 -7.33
N PRO A 130 6.44 -24.06 -8.55
CA PRO A 130 5.86 -24.68 -9.72
C PRO A 130 6.23 -26.16 -9.71
N GLY A 131 5.25 -27.01 -9.41
CA GLY A 131 5.28 -28.43 -9.76
C GLY A 131 5.49 -29.40 -8.60
N GLU A 132 4.42 -29.69 -7.84
CA GLU A 132 4.17 -31.10 -7.48
C GLU A 132 3.54 -31.80 -8.70
N GLU A 133 4.36 -32.05 -9.72
CA GLU A 133 4.07 -33.15 -10.64
C GLU A 133 4.63 -34.44 -10.03
N SER A 134 3.76 -35.44 -9.98
CA SER A 134 3.99 -36.76 -9.42
C SER A 134 5.26 -37.42 -9.94
N GLU A 135 6.08 -37.94 -9.03
CA GLU A 135 6.77 -39.20 -9.25
C GLU A 135 6.54 -40.08 -8.01
N ALA A 136 5.53 -40.94 -8.14
CA ALA A 136 5.43 -42.14 -7.35
C ALA A 136 6.60 -43.07 -7.72
N ASP A 137 7.05 -43.79 -6.71
CA ASP A 137 7.77 -45.06 -6.80
C ASP A 137 9.29 -45.01 -7.02
N SER A 138 10.02 -45.08 -5.90
CA SER A 138 11.11 -46.04 -5.79
C SER A 138 11.18 -46.57 -4.37
N GLU A 139 10.70 -47.81 -4.29
CA GLU A 139 10.84 -48.78 -3.23
C GLU A 139 12.10 -48.64 -2.35
N SER A 140 11.84 -48.58 -1.05
CA SER A 140 12.30 -49.58 -0.08
C SER A 140 13.80 -49.95 -0.09
N ALA A 141 14.57 -49.30 0.79
CA ALA A 141 15.68 -49.95 1.48
C ALA A 141 16.00 -49.23 2.80
N SER A 142 15.26 -49.59 3.86
CA SER A 142 15.75 -49.44 5.23
C SER A 142 15.23 -50.56 6.11
N THR A 143 16.09 -51.53 6.33
CA THR A 143 16.17 -52.34 7.55
C THR A 143 17.63 -52.18 8.01
N ALA A 144 17.92 -51.39 9.06
CA ALA A 144 17.94 -51.82 10.47
C ALA A 144 18.71 -53.16 10.60
N GLU A 145 19.76 -53.33 11.40
CA GLU A 145 20.03 -52.87 12.78
C GLU A 145 21.46 -53.33 13.16
N ALA A 146 21.99 -52.81 14.28
CA ALA A 146 22.90 -53.39 15.31
C ALA A 146 23.84 -54.58 14.93
N GLU A 147 25.07 -54.75 15.44
CA GLU A 147 25.58 -54.66 16.81
C GLU A 147 27.07 -55.11 16.81
N LYS A 148 27.92 -54.43 17.59
CA LYS A 148 28.97 -54.99 18.49
C LYS A 148 29.72 -56.29 18.10
N THR A 149 31.02 -56.19 17.79
CA THR A 149 32.15 -56.73 18.59
C THR A 149 33.50 -56.36 17.98
#